data_AF-A0A7S0SD14-F1
#
_entry.id   AF-A0A7S0SD14-F1
#
_cell.length_a   1.000
_cell.length_b   1.000
_cell.length_c   1.000
_cell.angle_alpha   90.00
_cell.angle_beta   90.00
_cell.angle_gamma   90.00
#
_symmetry.space_group_name_H-M   'P 1'
#
loop_
_entity.id
_entity.type
_entity.pdbx_description
1 polymer ?
#
loop_
_entity_poly.entity_id
_entity_poly.type
_entity_poly.pdbx_seq_one_letter_code
_entity_poly.pdbx_strand_id
1 'polypeptide(L)'
;DDDDDDDDDDDADAALDEEEEEPRVLSQAEVKARNVRAMISGALQTARTPLVSGLKCQDVTAVLARPFKTPFAGATAGHSMKLARVLAARRRFVPWGSTSNIA
;
A
#
# COMPACT_ATOMS: atom_id res chain seq x y z
N ASP A 1 39.49 -57.52 -3.62
CA ASP A 1 40.80 -57.74 -3.00
C ASP A 1 41.82 -56.78 -3.57
N ASP A 2 41.85 -55.48 -3.29
CA ASP A 2 40.94 -54.45 -2.74
C ASP A 2 41.72 -53.16 -3.07
N ASP A 3 41.22 -52.30 -3.97
CA ASP A 3 40.54 -51.03 -3.66
C ASP A 3 41.14 -50.29 -2.43
N ASP A 4 42.26 -49.58 -2.66
CA ASP A 4 42.71 -48.48 -1.78
C ASP A 4 42.32 -47.15 -2.46
N ASP A 5 41.08 -46.76 -2.21
CA ASP A 5 40.53 -45.41 -2.35
C ASP A 5 41.12 -44.56 -1.20
N ASP A 6 42.12 -43.74 -1.51
CA ASP A 6 42.50 -42.58 -0.68
C ASP A 6 42.20 -41.34 -1.52
N ASP A 7 40.90 -41.11 -1.76
CA ASP A 7 40.36 -39.80 -2.13
C ASP A 7 40.50 -38.93 -0.87
N ASP A 8 41.64 -38.26 -0.75
CA ASP A 8 41.85 -37.14 0.17
C ASP A 8 40.87 -36.03 -0.26
N ASP A 9 39.63 -36.15 0.23
CA ASP A 9 38.62 -35.10 0.25
C ASP A 9 39.19 -33.94 1.06
N ASP A 10 39.95 -33.10 0.37
CA ASP A 10 40.34 -31.75 0.77
C ASP A 10 39.04 -30.92 0.74
N ASP A 11 38.17 -31.21 1.71
CA ASP A 11 36.96 -30.47 2.05
C ASP A 11 37.45 -29.17 2.71
N ALA A 12 38.08 -28.35 1.87
CA ALA A 12 38.23 -26.94 2.08
C ALA A 12 36.82 -26.39 2.14
N ASP A 13 36.26 -26.46 3.35
CA ASP A 13 35.10 -25.74 3.82
C ASP A 13 35.39 -24.27 3.54
N ALA A 14 35.11 -23.89 2.29
CA ALA A 14 35.01 -22.54 1.84
C ALA A 14 33.77 -22.03 2.54
N ALA A 15 33.94 -21.71 3.82
CA ALA A 15 33.12 -20.78 4.54
C ALA A 15 33.01 -19.58 3.62
N LEU A 16 31.92 -19.55 2.87
CA LEU A 16 31.44 -18.38 2.18
C LEU A 16 31.22 -17.42 3.33
N ASP A 17 32.25 -16.61 3.59
CA ASP A 17 32.16 -15.42 4.39
C ASP A 17 31.07 -14.63 3.69
N GLU A 18 29.83 -14.83 4.13
CA GLU A 18 28.72 -13.93 3.90
C GLU A 18 29.14 -12.65 4.61
N GLU A 19 30.09 -11.93 4.01
CA GLU A 19 30.47 -10.59 4.39
C GLU A 19 29.14 -9.84 4.41
N GLU A 20 28.60 -9.65 5.61
CA GLU A 20 27.40 -8.86 5.83
C GLU A 20 27.72 -7.49 5.28
N GLU A 21 27.35 -7.27 4.02
CA GLU A 21 27.73 -6.09 3.26
C GLU A 21 27.13 -4.90 4.02
N GLU A 22 27.98 -4.24 4.82
CA GLU A 22 27.55 -3.18 5.71
C GLU A 22 26.70 -2.21 4.90
N PRO A 23 25.54 -1.75 5.42
CA PRO A 23 24.59 -0.98 4.62
C PRO A 23 25.27 0.28 4.08
N ARG A 24 25.70 0.20 2.82
CA ARG A 24 26.49 1.26 2.19
C ARG A 24 25.60 2.47 1.97
N VAL A 25 25.89 3.54 2.71
CA VAL A 25 25.23 4.83 2.54
C VAL A 25 25.69 5.42 1.21
N LEU A 26 24.85 5.29 0.19
CA LEU A 26 25.11 5.87 -1.13
C LEU A 26 24.97 7.40 -1.08
N SER A 27 25.87 8.09 -1.77
CA SER A 27 25.71 9.51 -2.04
C SER A 27 24.49 9.79 -2.92
N GLN A 28 23.97 11.01 -2.87
CA GLN A 28 22.83 11.40 -3.69
C GLN A 28 23.11 11.27 -5.20
N ALA A 29 24.36 11.47 -5.62
CA ALA A 29 24.78 11.30 -7.01
C ALA A 29 24.70 9.82 -7.46
N GLU A 30 25.16 8.89 -6.61
CA GLU A 30 25.11 7.45 -6.90
C GLU A 30 23.67 6.93 -6.94
N VAL A 31 22.82 7.36 -5.99
CA VAL A 31 21.39 7.02 -5.99
C VAL A 31 20.72 7.48 -7.29
N LYS A 32 21.00 8.71 -7.73
CA LYS A 32 20.47 9.25 -8.99
C LYS A 32 20.94 8.43 -10.18
N ALA A 33 22.23 8.13 -10.28
CA ALA A 33 22.80 7.36 -11.38
C ALA A 33 22.18 5.94 -11.48
N ARG A 34 22.01 5.26 -10.33
CA ARG A 34 21.33 3.97 -10.25
C ARG A 34 19.89 4.05 -10.72
N ASN A 35 19.13 5.05 -10.26
CA ASN A 35 17.73 5.22 -10.64
C ASN A 35 17.56 5.50 -12.13
N VAL A 36 18.44 6.33 -12.72
CA VAL A 36 18.44 6.60 -14.17
C VAL A 36 18.71 5.32 -14.96
N ARG A 37 19.72 4.52 -14.56
CA ARG A 37 20.01 3.24 -15.21
C ARG A 37 18.82 2.27 -15.12
N ALA A 38 18.20 2.17 -13.95
CA ALA A 38 17.02 1.33 -13.74
C ALA A 38 15.82 1.81 -14.58
N MET A 39 15.66 3.13 -14.75
CA MET A 39 14.61 3.70 -15.58
C MET A 39 14.81 3.37 -17.06
N ILE A 40 16.04 3.50 -17.57
CA ILE A 40 16.37 3.20 -18.98
C ILE A 40 16.23 1.71 -19.29
N SER A 41 16.59 0.84 -18.34
CA SER A 41 16.47 -0.62 -18.48
C SER A 41 15.07 -1.16 -18.23
N GLY A 42 14.12 -0.33 -17.77
CA GLY A 42 12.79 -0.77 -17.38
C GLY A 42 12.72 -1.55 -16.06
N ALA A 43 13.82 -1.62 -15.31
CA ALA A 43 13.92 -2.33 -14.02
C ALA A 43 13.68 -1.42 -12.80
N LEU A 44 13.16 -0.21 -13.01
CA LEU A 44 12.91 0.74 -11.92
C LEU A 44 11.77 0.25 -11.01
N GLN A 45 12.14 -0.19 -9.80
CA GLN A 45 11.18 -0.51 -8.75
C GLN A 45 10.78 0.76 -8.00
N THR A 46 9.47 0.94 -7.78
CA THR A 46 8.93 2.07 -7.00
C THR A 46 8.13 1.54 -5.83
N ALA A 47 8.33 2.13 -4.66
CA ALA A 47 7.56 1.85 -3.46
C ALA A 47 6.89 3.14 -2.99
N ARG A 48 5.60 3.09 -2.71
CA ARG A 48 4.86 4.23 -2.16
C ARG A 48 5.05 4.24 -0.65
N THR A 49 5.98 5.06 -0.18
CA THR A 49 6.15 5.29 1.26
C THR A 49 5.41 6.56 1.68
N PRO A 50 4.66 6.54 2.78
CA PRO A 50 4.01 7.72 3.31
C PRO A 50 5.07 8.69 3.87
N LEU A 51 5.13 9.90 3.30
CA LEU A 51 6.06 10.97 3.71
C LEU A 51 5.89 11.41 5.18
N VAL A 52 4.69 11.24 5.72
CA VAL A 52 4.35 11.61 7.10
C VAL A 52 3.60 10.45 7.75
N SER A 53 3.94 10.14 9.00
CA SER A 53 3.31 9.06 9.76
C SER A 53 1.78 9.18 9.87
N GLY A 54 1.24 10.40 9.86
CA GLY A 54 -0.20 10.69 9.93
C GLY A 54 -1.00 10.41 8.65
N LEU A 55 -0.34 10.13 7.52
CA LEU A 55 -1.00 9.73 6.27
C LEU A 55 -1.09 8.21 6.11
N LYS A 56 -0.68 7.44 7.13
CA LYS A 56 -0.80 5.99 7.16
C LYS A 56 -2.23 5.61 7.54
N CYS A 57 -2.92 4.88 6.66
CA CYS A 57 -4.16 4.21 7.04
C CYS A 57 -3.78 2.89 7.75
N GLN A 58 -3.92 2.86 9.07
CA GLN A 58 -3.77 1.64 9.85
C GLN A 58 -5.07 0.84 9.79
N ASP A 59 -4.97 -0.48 9.74
CA ASP A 59 -6.12 -1.39 9.74
C ASP A 59 -7.15 -1.05 8.65
N VAL A 60 -6.68 -1.07 7.40
CA VAL A 60 -7.47 -0.74 6.20
C VAL A 60 -8.75 -1.58 6.15
N THR A 61 -8.66 -2.86 6.53
CA THR A 61 -9.78 -3.79 6.60
C THR A 61 -10.87 -3.30 7.55
N ALA A 62 -10.52 -2.91 8.78
CA ALA A 62 -11.52 -2.39 9.71
C ALA A 62 -12.03 -1.01 9.29
N VAL A 63 -11.18 -0.16 8.70
CA VAL A 63 -11.59 1.17 8.21
C VAL A 63 -12.62 1.04 7.09
N LEU A 64 -12.43 0.12 6.15
CA LEU A 64 -13.36 -0.15 5.06
C LEU A 64 -14.65 -0.85 5.53
N ALA A 65 -14.58 -1.64 6.61
CA ALA A 65 -15.76 -2.28 7.20
C ALA A 65 -16.63 -1.30 8.01
N ARG A 66 -16.12 -0.12 8.39
CA ARG A 66 -16.89 0.87 9.16
C ARG A 66 -17.97 1.50 8.28
N PRO A 67 -19.19 1.69 8.80
CA PRO A 67 -20.21 2.45 8.09
C PRO A 67 -19.73 3.89 7.86
N PHE A 68 -20.03 4.43 6.68
CA PHE A 68 -19.69 5.80 6.32
C PHE A 68 -20.24 6.79 7.34
N LYS A 69 -19.35 7.60 7.93
CA LYS A 69 -19.72 8.74 8.76
C LYS A 69 -19.63 9.99 7.92
N THR A 70 -20.74 10.70 7.79
CA THR A 70 -20.73 11.98 7.09
C THR A 70 -19.95 13.01 7.89
N PRO A 71 -19.17 13.89 7.22
CA PRO A 71 -18.38 14.92 7.88
C PRO A 71 -19.23 16.08 8.46
N PHE A 72 -20.53 16.12 8.16
CA PHE A 72 -21.42 17.18 8.63
C PHE A 72 -22.03 16.84 9.99
N ALA A 73 -21.90 17.77 10.94
CA ALA A 73 -22.54 17.68 12.24
C ALA A 73 -24.07 17.56 12.07
N GLY A 74 -24.68 16.55 12.70
CA GLY A 74 -26.13 16.31 12.64
C GLY A 74 -26.63 15.50 11.45
N ALA A 75 -25.74 15.07 10.54
CA ALA A 75 -26.10 14.20 9.42
C ALA A 75 -26.09 12.71 9.81
N THR A 76 -26.48 12.39 11.04
CA THR A 76 -26.63 10.99 11.47
C THR A 76 -27.58 10.28 10.51
N ALA A 77 -27.15 9.12 10.02
CA ALA A 77 -27.99 8.24 9.24
C ALA A 77 -29.24 7.90 10.06
N GLY A 78 -30.39 8.48 9.69
CA GLY A 78 -31.69 8.05 10.19
C GLY A 78 -32.62 9.06 10.86
N HIS A 79 -32.29 10.34 11.08
CA HIS A 79 -33.17 11.18 11.94
C HIS A 79 -33.54 12.58 11.44
N SER A 80 -33.35 12.92 10.16
CA SER A 80 -34.03 14.10 9.61
C SER A 80 -35.48 13.76 9.28
N MET A 81 -36.37 13.85 10.29
CA MET A 81 -37.82 13.71 10.09
C MET A 81 -38.35 14.64 9.00
N LYS A 82 -37.73 15.82 8.85
CA LYS A 82 -38.05 16.77 7.77
C LYS A 82 -37.71 16.18 6.40
N LEU A 83 -36.52 15.60 6.23
CA LEU A 83 -36.13 14.96 4.97
C LEU A 83 -37.00 13.72 4.67
N ALA A 84 -37.27 12.89 5.68
CA ALA A 84 -38.16 11.73 5.54
C ALA A 84 -39.57 12.15 5.08
N ARG A 85 -40.13 13.22 5.67
CA ARG A 85 -41.43 13.79 5.26
C ARG A 85 -41.41 14.32 3.83
N VAL A 86 -40.34 15.02 3.43
CA VAL A 86 -40.19 15.55 2.06
C VAL A 86 -40.04 14.43 1.04
N LEU A 87 -39.24 13.41 1.32
CA LEU A 87 -39.06 12.26 0.42
C LEU A 87 -40.35 11.42 0.30
N ALA A 88 -41.03 11.16 1.43
CA ALA A 88 -42.31 10.46 1.45
C ALA A 88 -43.39 11.21 0.65
N ALA A 89 -43.47 12.53 0.81
CA ALA A 89 -44.39 13.36 0.03
C ALA A 89 -44.06 13.37 -1.47
N ARG A 90 -42.79 13.17 -1.84
CA ARG A 90 -42.35 13.23 -3.23
C ARG A 90 -42.54 11.93 -4.03
N ARG A 91 -42.79 10.77 -3.40
CA ARG A 91 -42.99 9.43 -4.02
C ARG A 91 -42.11 9.11 -5.25
N ARG A 92 -40.97 9.79 -5.41
CA ARG A 92 -40.10 9.69 -6.58
C ARG A 92 -38.66 9.70 -6.10
N PHE A 93 -37.90 8.79 -6.69
CA PHE A 93 -36.48 8.66 -6.51
C PHE A 93 -35.78 9.95 -6.96
N VAL A 94 -35.06 10.61 -6.05
CA VAL A 94 -34.16 11.72 -6.38
C VAL A 94 -32.74 11.19 -6.31
N PRO A 95 -32.04 11.03 -7.45
CA PRO A 95 -30.66 10.57 -7.45
C PRO A 95 -29.78 11.52 -6.63
N TRP A 96 -28.91 10.94 -5.82
CA TRP A 96 -27.94 11.67 -5.02
C TRP A 96 -27.14 12.67 -5.89
N GLY A 97 -27.05 13.92 -5.43
CA GLY A 97 -26.33 14.99 -6.13
C GLY A 97 -27.15 15.83 -7.13
N SER A 98 -28.42 15.48 -7.41
CA SER A 98 -29.29 16.32 -8.24
C SER A 98 -30.14 17.28 -7.40
N THR A 99 -30.16 18.57 -7.76
CA THR A 99 -31.13 19.55 -7.24
C THR A 99 -32.41 19.59 -8.07
N SER A 100 -32.46 18.89 -9.20
CA SER A 100 -33.61 18.83 -10.10
C SER A 100 -34.24 17.43 -10.05
N ASN A 101 -35.55 17.40 -9.84
CA ASN A 101 -36.32 16.17 -10.00
C ASN A 101 -36.29 15.75 -11.47
N ILE A 102 -35.87 14.52 -11.74
CA ILE A 102 -36.14 13.87 -13.02
C ILE A 102 -37.48 13.15 -12.86
N ALA A 103 -38.47 13.58 -13.65
CA ALA A 103 -39.75 12.89 -13.77
C ALA A 103 -39.57 11.66 -14.66
#